data_AF-X1C4B9-F1
#
_entry.id   AF-X1C4B9-F1
#
_cell.length_a   1.000
_cell.length_b   1.000
_cell.length_c   1.000
_cell.angle_alpha   90.00
_cell.angle_beta   90.00
_cell.angle_gamma   90.00
#
_symmetry.space_group_name_H-M   'P 1'
#
loop_
_entity.id
_entity.type
_entity.pdbx_description
1 polymer ?
#
loop_
_entity_poly.entity_id
_entity_poly.type
_entity_poly.pdbx_seq_one_letter_code
_entity_poly.pdbx_strand_id
1 'polypeptide(L)'
;MNYPNYEAAMLKVAQAFDMELIYLEDVACCGSPNLRAFDHMGWMTVNARTLAIADKNGYDIVTPCNGCFASLKDVYHHLNMMMK
;
A
#
# COMPACT_ATOMS: atom_id res chain seq x y z
N MET A 1 7.57 8.95 12.30
CA MET A 1 8.81 8.24 12.66
C MET A 1 9.37 7.62 11.39
N ASN A 2 10.61 7.95 11.01
CA ASN A 2 11.24 7.43 9.80
C ASN A 2 12.23 6.33 10.20
N TYR A 3 12.02 5.11 9.72
CA TYR A 3 12.86 3.95 10.02
C TYR A 3 13.49 3.40 8.74
N PRO A 4 14.58 4.00 8.24
CA PRO A 4 15.19 3.63 6.96
C PRO A 4 15.73 2.19 6.94
N ASN A 5 15.94 1.59 8.11
CA ASN A 5 16.37 0.20 8.25
C ASN A 5 15.34 -0.81 7.73
N TYR A 6 14.03 -0.51 7.75
CA TYR A 6 13.02 -1.41 7.18
C TYR A 6 13.13 -1.48 5.65
N GLU A 7 13.35 -0.34 5.00
CA GLU A 7 13.58 -0.28 3.56
C GLU A 7 14.87 -1.02 3.18
N ALA A 8 15.97 -0.73 3.88
CA ALA A 8 17.26 -1.39 3.63
C ALA A 8 17.17 -2.92 3.81
N ALA A 9 16.43 -3.40 4.81
CA ALA A 9 16.20 -4.84 5.00
C ALA A 9 15.35 -5.44 3.87
N MET A 10 14.27 -4.78 3.46
CA MET A 10 13.41 -5.24 2.37
C MET A 10 14.17 -5.35 1.04
N LEU A 11 15.00 -4.35 0.70
CA LEU A 11 15.82 -4.38 -0.51
C LEU A 11 16.80 -5.57 -0.52
N LYS A 12 17.45 -5.86 0.62
CA LYS A 12 18.35 -7.02 0.74
C LYS A 12 17.62 -8.34 0.60
N VAL A 13 16.43 -8.46 1.18
CA VAL A 13 15.61 -9.67 1.08
C VAL A 13 15.15 -9.87 -0.36
N ALA A 14 14.64 -8.83 -1.03
CA ALA A 14 14.23 -8.89 -2.43
C ALA A 14 15.39 -9.33 -3.33
N GLN A 15 16.59 -8.78 -3.14
CA GLN A 15 17.79 -9.19 -3.87
C GLN A 15 18.14 -10.67 -3.65
N ALA A 16 17.99 -11.19 -2.42
CA ALA A 16 18.27 -12.59 -2.13
C ALA A 16 17.29 -13.58 -2.79
N PHE A 17 16.12 -13.09 -3.21
CA PHE A 17 15.10 -13.84 -3.94
C PHE A 17 15.04 -13.48 -5.43
N ASP A 18 16.05 -12.77 -5.95
CA ASP A 18 16.10 -12.30 -7.35
C ASP A 18 14.86 -11.48 -7.76
N MET A 19 14.31 -10.70 -6.83
CA MET A 19 13.17 -9.80 -7.04
C MET A 19 13.62 -8.35 -7.22
N GLU A 20 13.01 -7.66 -8.18
CA GLU A 20 13.13 -6.21 -8.33
C GLU A 20 11.94 -5.50 -7.63
N LEU A 21 12.24 -4.53 -6.77
CA LEU A 21 11.22 -3.70 -6.13
C LEU A 21 11.08 -2.38 -6.89
N ILE A 22 9.94 -2.20 -7.54
CA ILE A 22 9.60 -0.97 -8.26
C ILE A 22 8.91 -0.02 -7.30
N TYR A 23 9.43 1.20 -7.20
CA TYR A 23 8.83 2.23 -6.37
C TYR A 23 7.58 2.80 -7.04
N LEU A 24 6.48 2.88 -6.30
CA LEU A 24 5.27 3.56 -6.73
C LEU A 24 5.44 5.07 -6.52
N GLU A 25 5.49 5.83 -7.60
CA GLU A 25 5.52 7.28 -7.55
C GLU A 25 4.16 7.85 -7.10
N ASP A 26 4.19 9.05 -6.52
CA ASP A 26 3.00 9.80 -6.07
C ASP A 26 2.08 9.09 -5.06
N VAL A 27 2.59 8.11 -4.32
CA VAL A 27 1.84 7.44 -3.25
C VAL A 27 1.77 8.33 -1.99
N ALA A 28 0.56 8.49 -1.47
CA ALA A 28 0.31 9.17 -0.20
C ALA A 28 0.25 8.19 0.97
N CYS A 29 0.25 8.71 2.20
CA CYS A 29 0.08 7.90 3.40
C CYS A 29 -1.27 7.16 3.40
N CYS A 30 -1.27 5.89 3.81
CA CYS A 30 -2.49 5.07 3.93
C CYS A 30 -3.47 5.55 5.02
N GLY A 31 -3.01 6.43 5.92
CA GLY A 31 -3.83 7.03 6.98
C GLY A 31 -4.18 6.09 8.13
N SER A 32 -3.60 4.90 8.21
CA SER A 32 -3.93 3.91 9.24
C SER A 32 -3.40 4.28 10.63
N PRO A 33 -4.15 4.04 11.74
CA PRO A 33 -5.59 3.75 11.80
C PRO A 33 -6.45 5.03 11.91
N ASN A 34 -5.83 6.19 12.13
CA ASN A 34 -6.52 7.42 12.50
C ASN A 34 -7.48 7.93 11.42
N LEU A 35 -7.04 7.98 10.16
CA LEU A 35 -7.87 8.47 9.06
C LEU A 35 -9.10 7.58 8.88
N ARG A 36 -8.94 6.26 9.00
CA ARG A 36 -10.06 5.31 8.93
C ARG A 36 -11.13 5.61 10.00
N ALA A 37 -10.72 6.05 11.19
CA ALA A 37 -11.62 6.34 12.29
C ALA A 37 -12.30 7.72 12.17
N PHE A 38 -11.57 8.75 11.74
CA PHE A 38 -12.09 10.12 11.66
C PHE A 38 -12.81 10.42 10.34
N ASP A 39 -12.33 9.87 9.22
CA ASP A 39 -12.88 10.06 7.87
C ASP A 39 -12.72 8.78 7.03
N HIS A 40 -13.72 7.91 7.14
CA HIS A 40 -13.75 6.65 6.40
C HIS A 40 -13.73 6.85 4.88
N MET A 41 -14.40 7.88 4.36
CA MET A 41 -14.45 8.13 2.91
C MET A 41 -13.13 8.68 2.40
N GLY A 42 -12.49 9.58 3.14
CA GLY A 42 -11.13 10.02 2.86
C GLY A 42 -10.15 8.86 2.87
N TRP A 43 -10.22 7.98 3.88
CA TRP A 43 -9.41 6.76 3.96
C TRP A 43 -9.63 5.82 2.76
N MET A 44 -10.89 5.56 2.38
CA MET A 44 -11.21 4.77 1.18
C MET A 44 -10.62 5.42 -0.08
N THR A 45 -10.77 6.73 -0.24
CA THR A 45 -10.36 7.47 -1.44
C THR A 45 -8.84 7.46 -1.62
N VAL A 46 -8.06 7.72 -0.57
CA VAL A 46 -6.59 7.76 -0.68
C VAL A 46 -6.01 6.38 -0.97
N ASN A 47 -6.54 5.33 -0.35
CA ASN A 47 -6.08 3.96 -0.58
C ASN A 47 -6.53 3.44 -1.95
N ALA A 48 -7.75 3.78 -2.41
CA ALA A 48 -8.21 3.48 -3.76
C ALA A 48 -7.33 4.17 -4.82
N ARG A 49 -6.90 5.41 -4.59
CA ARG A 49 -5.94 6.10 -5.45
C ARG A 49 -4.60 5.35 -5.52
N THR A 50 -4.07 4.89 -4.40
CA THR A 50 -2.82 4.09 -4.38
C THR A 50 -2.97 2.79 -5.16
N LEU A 51 -4.09 2.08 -4.99
CA LEU A 51 -4.40 0.87 -5.76
C LEU A 51 -4.47 1.16 -7.26
N ALA A 52 -5.16 2.23 -7.67
CA ALA A 52 -5.26 2.64 -9.07
C ALA A 52 -3.90 3.06 -9.68
N ILE A 53 -2.97 3.60 -8.87
CA ILE A 53 -1.59 3.86 -9.31
C ILE A 53 -0.86 2.54 -9.54
N ALA A 54 -0.98 1.58 -8.62
CA ALA A 54 -0.34 0.27 -8.75
C ALA A 54 -0.88 -0.54 -9.94
N ASP A 55 -2.18 -0.53 -10.18
CA ASP A 55 -2.82 -1.25 -11.29
C ASP A 55 -2.28 -0.83 -12.66
N LYS A 56 -1.87 0.45 -12.83
CA LYS A 56 -1.26 0.95 -14.07
C LYS A 56 0.08 0.30 -14.38
N ASN A 57 0.81 -0.14 -13.36
CA ASN A 57 2.13 -0.73 -13.50
C ASN A 57 2.06 -2.24 -13.79
N GLY A 58 0.91 -2.89 -13.56
CA GLY A 58 0.71 -4.31 -13.84
C GLY A 58 1.44 -5.26 -12.89
N TYR A 59 1.93 -4.76 -11.74
CA TYR A 59 2.62 -5.55 -10.72
C TYR A 59 1.84 -5.57 -9.40
N ASP A 60 2.09 -6.58 -8.59
CA ASP A 60 1.54 -6.67 -7.23
C ASP A 60 2.21 -5.66 -6.28
N ILE A 61 1.48 -5.25 -5.23
CA ILE A 61 1.99 -4.35 -4.19
C ILE A 61 2.58 -5.17 -3.03
N VAL A 62 3.78 -4.78 -2.58
CA VAL A 62 4.38 -5.28 -1.34
C VAL A 62 4.64 -4.13 -0.37
N THR A 63 4.47 -4.37 0.94
CA THR A 63 4.80 -3.39 1.97
C THR A 63 5.24 -4.07 3.27
N PRO A 64 6.28 -3.56 3.97
CA PRO A 64 6.69 -4.08 5.27
C PRO A 64 5.83 -3.56 6.44
N CYS A 65 4.85 -2.69 6.17
CA CYS A 65 4.05 -2.03 7.21
C CYS A 65 2.66 -2.67 7.30
N ASN A 66 2.34 -3.25 8.47
CA ASN A 66 1.02 -3.82 8.75
C ASN A 66 -0.13 -2.81 8.55
N GLY A 67 0.10 -1.54 8.89
CA GLY A 67 -0.91 -0.48 8.72
C GLY A 67 -1.21 -0.17 7.24
N CYS A 68 -0.17 -0.16 6.40
CA CYS A 68 -0.31 -0.03 4.95
C CYS A 68 -0.98 -1.27 4.36
N PHE A 69 -0.52 -2.47 4.75
CA PHE A 69 -1.07 -3.73 4.28
C PHE A 69 -2.57 -3.84 4.59
N ALA A 70 -2.96 -3.65 5.85
CA ALA A 70 -4.36 -3.73 6.27
C ALA A 70 -5.23 -2.71 5.52
N SER A 71 -4.74 -1.47 5.35
CA SER A 71 -5.53 -0.44 4.69
C SER A 71 -5.73 -0.73 3.21
N LEU A 72 -4.65 -1.03 2.49
CA LEU A 72 -4.73 -1.33 1.06
C LEU A 72 -5.53 -2.61 0.82
N LYS A 73 -5.34 -3.65 1.63
CA LYS A 73 -6.06 -4.92 1.49
C LYS A 73 -7.55 -4.79 1.79
N ASP A 74 -7.92 -4.07 2.84
CA ASP A 74 -9.32 -3.84 3.19
C ASP A 74 -10.02 -3.04 2.09
N VAL A 75 -9.41 -1.94 1.63
CA VAL A 75 -9.99 -1.12 0.56
C VAL A 75 -10.08 -1.90 -0.75
N TYR A 76 -9.05 -2.66 -1.12
CA TYR A 76 -9.08 -3.54 -2.29
C TYR A 76 -10.23 -4.55 -2.20
N HIS A 77 -10.44 -5.16 -1.04
CA HIS A 77 -11.54 -6.08 -0.80
C HIS A 77 -12.91 -5.37 -0.96
N HIS A 78 -13.08 -4.18 -0.38
CA HIS A 78 -14.30 -3.40 -0.52
C HIS A 78 -14.60 -3.03 -1.98
N LEU A 79 -13.60 -2.58 -2.75
CA LEU A 79 -13.79 -2.21 -4.16
C LEU A 79 -14.18 -3.43 -5.01
N ASN A 80 -13.53 -4.57 -4.81
CA ASN A 80 -13.85 -5.79 -5.56
C ASN A 80 -15.21 -6.39 -5.21
N MET A 81 -15.72 -6.17 -4.00
CA MET A 81 -17.08 -6.57 -3.63
C MET A 81 -18.14 -5.67 -4.25
N MET A 82 -17.86 -4.39 -4.49
CA MET A 82 -18.80 -3.45 -5.12
C MET A 82 -18.92 -3.61 -6.65
N MET A 83 -17.94 -4.26 -7.28
CA MET A 83 -17.93 -4.52 -8.72
C MET A 83 -18.64 -5.82 -9.12
N LYS A 84 -19.12 -6.59 -8.14
CA LYS A 84 -19.95 -7.80 -8.33
C LYS A 84 -21.41 -7.48 -8.06
#